data_AF-A0A380P2U1-F1
#
_entry.id   AF-A0A380P2U1-F1
#
_cell.length_a   1.000
_cell.length_b   1.000
_cell.length_c   1.000
_cell.angle_alpha   90.00
_cell.angle_beta   90.00
_cell.angle_gamma   90.00
#
_symmetry.space_group_name_H-M   'P 1'
#
loop_
_entity.id
_entity.type
_entity.pdbx_description
1 polymer ?
#
loop_
_entity_poly.entity_id
_entity_poly.type
_entity_poly.pdbx_seq_one_letter_code
_entity_poly.pdbx_strand_id
1 'polypeptide(L)' 'MEKKKMGLFQIVMLSLGALIGSGWLFGSWEATKVAGPAAIISWVIGAVVIGAIAYNYVELGTMFPQSGE' A
#
# COMPACT_ATOMS: atom_id res chain seq x y z
N MET A 1 27.27 -6.26 -18.60
CA MET A 1 26.57 -5.59 -17.49
C MET A 1 25.56 -6.58 -16.92
N GLU A 2 25.82 -7.14 -15.75
CA GLU A 2 24.95 -8.14 -15.13
C GLU A 2 23.70 -7.44 -14.59
N LYS A 3 22.52 -7.77 -15.10
CA LYS A 3 21.24 -7.26 -14.57
C LYS A 3 21.03 -7.87 -13.19
N LYS A 4 21.30 -7.12 -12.13
CA LYS A 4 20.94 -7.53 -10.76
C LYS A 4 19.43 -7.75 -10.71
N LYS A 5 19.01 -9.02 -10.62
CA LYS A 5 17.61 -9.38 -10.38
C LYS A 5 17.29 -9.07 -8.92
N MET A 6 16.33 -8.18 -8.69
CA MET A 6 15.82 -7.94 -7.34
C MET A 6 14.99 -9.14 -6.90
N GLY A 7 15.28 -9.70 -5.73
CA GLY A 7 14.47 -10.74 -5.12
C GLY A 7 13.12 -10.19 -4.63
N LEU A 8 12.15 -11.08 -4.41
CA LEU A 8 10.80 -10.73 -3.93
C LEU A 8 10.85 -9.81 -2.71
N PHE A 9 11.68 -10.13 -1.72
CA PHE A 9 11.80 -9.34 -0.49
C PHE A 9 12.26 -7.90 -0.77
N GLN A 10 13.21 -7.71 -1.69
CA GLN A 10 13.71 -6.37 -2.04
C GLN A 10 12.63 -5.54 -2.72
N ILE A 11 11.82 -6.16 -3.59
CA ILE A 11 10.71 -5.49 -4.27
C ILE A 11 9.62 -5.12 -3.26
N VAL A 12 9.23 -6.05 -2.37
CA VAL A 12 8.23 -5.78 -1.33
C VAL A 12 8.69 -4.65 -0.40
N MET A 13 9.94 -4.67 0.06
CA MET A 13 10.48 -3.60 0.91
C MET A 13 10.59 -2.26 0.19
N LEU A 14 10.95 -2.27 -1.09
CA LEU A 14 10.96 -1.06 -1.92
C LEU A 14 9.55 -0.46 -2.03
N SER A 15 8.55 -1.28 -2.34
CA SER A 15 7.16 -0.85 -2.41
C SER A 15 6.65 -0.33 -1.07
N LEU A 16 6.96 -1.01 0.04
CA LEU A 16 6.61 -0.54 1.38
C LEU A 16 7.25 0.80 1.71
N GLY A 17 8.53 0.98 1.40
CA GLY A 17 9.24 2.25 1.58
C GLY A 17 8.63 3.38 0.74
N ALA A 18 8.16 3.09 -0.46
CA ALA A 18 7.50 4.06 -1.33
C ALA A 18 6.10 4.48 -0.84
N LEU A 19 5.39 3.59 -0.12
CA LEU A 19 4.07 3.88 0.45
C LEU A 19 4.15 4.73 1.72
N ILE A 20 5.25 4.65 2.48
CA ILE A 20 5.45 5.44 3.70
C ILE A 20 5.88 6.87 3.31
N GLY A 21 4.88 7.74 3.12
CA GLY A 21 5.07 9.16 2.82
C GLY A 21 4.63 10.08 3.95
N SER A 22 4.78 11.40 3.74
CA SER A 22 4.35 12.44 4.68
C SER A 22 2.83 12.36 5.00
N GLY A 23 2.02 11.93 4.02
CA GLY A 23 0.58 11.74 4.17
C GLY A 23 0.18 10.72 5.25
N TRP A 24 1.01 9.70 5.51
CA TRP A 24 0.77 8.72 6.58
C TRP A 24 0.80 9.36 7.96
N LEU A 25 1.69 10.34 8.18
CA LEU A 25 1.82 11.05 9.46
C LEU A 25 0.84 12.22 9.57
N PHE A 26 0.79 13.09 8.55
CA PHE A 26 -0.04 14.28 8.59
C PHE A 26 -1.54 13.98 8.44
N GLY A 27 -1.90 12.99 7.61
CA GLY A 27 -3.30 12.57 7.46
C GLY A 27 -3.87 11.99 8.75
N SER A 28 -3.06 11.18 9.45
CA SER A 28 -3.44 10.56 10.73
C SER A 28 -3.52 11.56 11.87
N TRP A 29 -2.59 12.52 11.90
CA TRP A 29 -2.61 13.64 12.82
C TRP A 29 -3.89 14.48 12.64
N GLU A 30 -4.22 14.84 11.41
CA GLU A 30 -5.42 15.63 11.12
C GLU A 30 -6.71 14.86 11.42
N ALA A 31 -6.78 13.58 11.04
CA ALA A 31 -7.91 12.72 11.37
C ALA A 31 -8.12 12.62 12.90
N THR A 32 -7.03 12.51 13.66
CA THR A 32 -7.09 12.46 15.13
C THR A 32 -7.46 13.81 15.73
N LYS A 33 -7.03 14.93 15.16
CA LYS A 33 -7.47 16.26 15.59
C LYS A 33 -8.98 16.46 15.43
N VAL A 34 -9.56 15.94 14.35
CA VAL A 34 -10.99 16.11 14.05
C VAL A 34 -11.86 15.09 14.80
N ALA A 35 -11.50 13.80 14.77
CA ALA A 35 -12.31 12.71 15.31
C ALA A 35 -11.86 12.21 16.69
N GLY A 36 -10.73 12.69 17.21
CA GLY A 36 -10.15 12.20 18.46
C GLY A 36 -9.74 10.72 18.34
N PRO A 37 -9.87 9.94 19.43
CA PRO A 37 -9.55 8.50 19.43
C PRO A 37 -10.36 7.68 18.41
N ALA A 38 -11.52 8.17 17.97
CA ALA A 38 -12.35 7.51 16.96
C ALA A 38 -11.71 7.49 15.56
N ALA A 39 -10.65 8.28 15.32
CA ALA A 39 -9.89 8.26 14.07
C ALA A 39 -9.33 6.87 13.73
N ILE A 40 -9.15 5.98 14.70
CA ILE A 40 -8.75 4.58 14.42
C ILE A 40 -9.76 3.84 13.53
N ILE A 41 -11.03 4.23 13.54
CA ILE A 41 -12.07 3.60 12.71
C ILE A 41 -11.81 3.90 11.23
N SER A 42 -11.33 5.10 10.89
CA SER A 42 -11.01 5.43 9.49
C SER A 42 -9.87 4.57 8.94
N TRP A 43 -8.92 4.19 9.79
CA TRP A 43 -7.85 3.26 9.44
C TRP A 43 -8.36 1.86 9.11
N VAL A 44 -9.30 1.35 9.90
CA VAL A 44 -9.90 0.03 9.64
C VAL A 44 -10.66 0.06 8.31
N ILE A 45 -11.45 1.10 8.07
CA ILE A 45 -12.18 1.26 6.80
C ILE A 45 -11.20 1.39 5.63
N GLY A 46 -10.15 2.22 5.78
CA GLY A 46 -9.11 2.37 4.77
C GLY A 46 -8.39 1.06 4.45
N ALA A 47 -8.06 0.26 5.46
CA ALA A 47 -7.44 -1.05 5.28
C ALA A 47 -8.35 -2.03 4.51
N VAL A 48 -9.66 -2.05 4.80
CA VAL A 48 -10.62 -2.88 4.07
C VAL A 48 -10.72 -2.46 2.60
N VAL A 49 -10.82 -1.15 2.33
CA VAL A 49 -10.90 -0.62 0.96
C VAL A 49 -9.63 -0.91 0.17
N ILE A 50 -8.46 -0.63 0.74
CA ILE A 50 -7.16 -0.90 0.10
C ILE A 50 -6.98 -2.41 -0.10
N GLY A 51 -7.39 -3.24 0.85
CA GLY A 51 -7.36 -4.69 0.73
C GLY A 51 -8.20 -5.21 -0.43
N ALA A 52 -9.41 -4.67 -0.63
CA ALA A 52 -10.26 -5.04 -1.76
C ALA A 52 -9.62 -4.67 -3.12
N ILE A 53 -8.98 -3.50 -3.19
CA ILE A 53 -8.24 -3.06 -4.39
C ILE A 53 -7.04 -3.99 -4.63
N ALA A 54 -6.24 -4.25 -3.59
CA ALA A 54 -5.06 -5.11 -3.68
C ALA A 54 -5.44 -6.54 -4.11
N TYR A 55 -6.56 -7.07 -3.61
CA TYR A 55 -7.09 -8.36 -4.03
C TYR A 55 -7.37 -8.40 -5.54
N ASN A 56 -8.07 -7.39 -6.07
CA ASN A 56 -8.30 -7.28 -7.51
C ASN A 56 -6.99 -7.19 -8.31
N TYR A 57 -5.99 -6.44 -7.83
CA TYR A 57 -4.68 -6.37 -8.47
C TYR A 57 -3.95 -7.72 -8.49
N VAL A 58 -4.03 -8.50 -7.40
CA VAL A 58 -3.47 -9.85 -7.35
C VAL A 58 -4.20 -10.78 -8.33
N GLU A 59 -5.52 -10.67 -8.40
CA GLU A 59 -6.34 -11.46 -9.31
C GLU A 59 -6.01 -11.15 -10.79
N LEU A 60 -5.91 -9.87 -11.14
CA LEU A 60 -5.53 -9.43 -12.49
C LEU A 60 -4.08 -9.81 -12.83
N GLY A 61 -3.14 -9.62 -11.90
CA GLY A 61 -1.72 -9.95 -12.11
C GLY A 61 -1.45 -11.45 -12.23
N THR A 62 -2.33 -12.29 -11.70
CA THR A 62 -2.24 -13.76 -11.84
C THR A 62 -2.94 -14.27 -13.10
N MET A 63 -4.06 -13.65 -13.51
CA MET A 63 -4.77 -13.99 -14.76
C MET A 63 -4.03 -13.52 -16.02
N PHE A 64 -3.39 -12.34 -15.96
CA PHE A 64 -2.62 -11.78 -17.06
C PHE A 64 -1.19 -11.52 -16.59
N PRO A 65 -0.31 -12.53 -16.59
CA PRO A 65 1.10 -12.36 -16.25
C PRO A 65 1.86 -11.67 -17.42
N GLN A 66 1.31 -10.58 -17.94
CA GLN A 66 2.04 -9.68 -18.81
C GLN A 66 2.81 -8.73 -17.90
N SER A 67 4.13 -8.79 -17.97
CA SER A 67 4.97 -7.68 -17.54
C SER A 67 4.43 -6.45 -18.25
N GLY A 68 3.85 -5.50 -17.51
CA GLY A 68 3.37 -4.26 -18.09
C GLY A 68 4.45 -3.70 -19.04
N GLU A 69 4.10 -3.63 -20.31
CA GLU A 69 4.85 -2.83 -21.28
C GLU A 69 4.53 -1.36 -21.06
#